data_AF-A0A2Z5R359-F1
#
_entry.id   AF-A0A2Z5R359-F1
#
_cell.length_a   1.000
_cell.length_b   1.000
_cell.length_c   1.000
_cell.angle_alpha   90.00
_cell.angle_beta   90.00
_cell.angle_gamma   90.00
#
_symmetry.space_group_name_H-M   'P 1'
#
loop_
_entity.id
_entity.type
_entity.pdbx_description
1 polymer ?
#
loop_
_entity_poly.entity_id
_entity_poly.type
_entity_poly.pdbx_seq_one_letter_code
_entity_poly.pdbx_strand_id
1 'polypeptide(L)'
;MTPSASTSNLTMLNRRARYIVALEQLGSSDPTVRMSGVYALVWLVDEWMNTDDAPAAQCRQEAQAAISSLCAYVRSPFSLASEYARFSSLEPAPFINEQEKQLFTVDKALFEAEAQVRAGIVEAIHSRTIVVDGKPGAWSGFQFDFTGSVFFYPVTFTGSCWGRPLSLRGCTYHASADFSRSVYYGDVDFSDSVFGGPTSFGYSVYRQAAKVHGCTFNGPVFFGVSHYHQGLDARTNLYNSDADFSGSVYRDDAYLHGCNYYGDANLSRCTYFGEAVLAGSTYMRDAAFQSSVYYGYASLSSRCREHADFSHCVYFSDMDMYDSQYRGYTDFTHCVYYGNANFGASSYEGTVSFSGSTYLGDVAMGQCRYEAGVDFSGSLYLGGPSREPAGMAGSSYGGAANFGQSIYCGTADIGESKFMAGAPPSTGVFLTPPSITISVTAPAAGTIFGWWAASPRARGHSACRRLRRWACTCAPSKRLWRPCTMCRPARMRTVVCISGCLRRAPFLRGGCGHYERLFFSGCCPHRPSRQVLGGGW
;
A
#
# COMPACT_ATOMS: atom_id res chain seq x y z
N MET A 1 0.76 -49.69 25.80
CA MET A 1 0.52 -49.79 27.26
C MET A 1 0.32 -48.38 27.76
N THR A 2 -0.80 -48.06 28.41
CA THR A 2 -0.96 -46.77 29.10
C THR A 2 -0.07 -46.77 30.36
N PRO A 3 0.68 -45.69 30.65
CA PRO A 3 1.40 -45.57 31.91
C PRO A 3 0.46 -45.71 33.11
N SER A 4 0.94 -46.22 34.24
CA SER A 4 0.16 -46.19 35.47
C SER A 4 0.08 -44.76 36.01
N ALA A 5 -1.02 -44.44 36.70
CA ALA A 5 -1.27 -43.08 37.22
C ALA A 5 -0.22 -42.61 38.25
N SER A 6 0.57 -43.51 38.85
CA SER A 6 1.70 -43.14 39.70
C SER A 6 2.93 -42.71 38.89
N THR A 7 3.20 -43.37 37.75
CA THR A 7 4.34 -43.04 36.87
C THR A 7 4.11 -41.70 36.17
N SER A 8 2.91 -41.41 35.67
CA SER A 8 2.60 -40.13 35.01
C SER A 8 2.66 -38.93 35.97
N ASN A 9 2.26 -39.10 37.23
CA ASN A 9 2.43 -38.07 38.26
C ASN A 9 3.93 -37.80 38.57
N LEU A 10 4.76 -38.84 38.58
CA LEU A 10 6.20 -38.69 38.84
C LEU A 10 6.94 -37.98 37.69
N THR A 11 6.61 -38.29 36.43
CA THR A 11 7.19 -37.60 35.26
C THR A 11 6.77 -36.13 35.21
N MET A 12 5.50 -35.83 35.52
CA MET A 12 5.00 -34.46 35.65
C MET A 12 5.73 -33.66 36.74
N LEU A 13 5.93 -34.24 37.93
CA LEU A 13 6.70 -33.61 39.01
C LEU A 13 8.15 -33.34 38.60
N ASN A 14 8.79 -34.27 37.89
CA ASN A 14 10.15 -34.09 37.36
C ASN A 14 10.24 -32.95 36.33
N ARG A 15 9.29 -32.86 35.37
CA ARG A 15 9.23 -31.73 34.42
C ARG A 15 9.10 -30.38 35.14
N ARG A 16 8.27 -30.29 36.18
CA ARG A 16 8.11 -29.07 36.98
C ARG A 16 9.35 -28.73 37.81
N ALA A 17 10.05 -29.72 38.35
CA ALA A 17 11.34 -29.49 39.03
C ALA A 17 12.40 -28.96 38.07
N ARG A 18 12.54 -29.55 36.87
CA ARG A 18 13.44 -29.05 35.81
C ARG A 18 13.06 -27.63 35.35
N TYR A 19 11.77 -27.32 35.28
CA TYR A 19 11.29 -25.97 34.96
C TYR A 19 11.74 -24.92 35.98
N ILE A 20 11.64 -25.21 37.29
CA ILE A 20 12.11 -24.31 38.35
C ILE A 20 13.63 -24.07 38.24
N VAL A 21 14.42 -25.14 38.10
CA VAL A 21 15.88 -25.03 37.94
C VAL A 21 16.25 -24.23 36.68
N ALA A 22 15.51 -24.38 35.59
CA ALA A 22 15.74 -23.61 34.36
C ALA A 22 15.45 -22.10 34.54
N LEU A 23 14.46 -21.73 35.35
CA LEU A 23 14.20 -20.33 35.73
C LEU A 23 15.30 -19.76 36.64
N GLU A 24 15.79 -20.54 37.61
CA GLU A 24 16.92 -20.15 38.46
C GLU A 24 18.19 -19.90 37.62
N GLN A 25 18.47 -20.77 36.66
CA GLN A 25 19.57 -20.61 35.70
C GLN A 25 19.40 -19.36 34.84
N LEU A 26 18.18 -19.10 34.33
CA LEU A 26 17.85 -17.91 33.55
C LEU A 26 18.02 -16.59 34.34
N GLY A 27 17.88 -16.64 35.67
CA GLY A 27 18.15 -15.52 36.59
C GLY A 27 19.63 -15.33 36.99
N SER A 28 20.55 -16.16 36.50
CA SER A 28 21.97 -16.10 36.88
C SER A 28 22.67 -14.83 36.39
N SER A 29 23.67 -14.34 37.13
CA SER A 29 24.57 -13.28 36.66
C SER A 29 25.51 -13.74 35.53
N ASP A 30 25.82 -15.04 35.46
CA ASP A 30 26.62 -15.63 34.38
C ASP A 30 25.77 -15.88 33.12
N PRO A 31 26.08 -15.24 31.97
CA PRO A 31 25.31 -15.40 30.73
C PRO A 31 25.34 -16.83 30.17
N THR A 32 26.39 -17.61 30.45
CA THR A 32 26.52 -19.02 30.06
C THR A 32 25.51 -19.89 30.80
N VAL A 33 25.29 -19.59 32.08
CA VAL A 33 24.26 -20.23 32.91
C VAL A 33 22.87 -19.77 32.46
N ARG A 34 22.68 -18.48 32.12
CA ARG A 34 21.41 -17.99 31.54
C ARG A 34 21.06 -18.73 30.24
N MET A 35 22.02 -18.91 29.32
CA MET A 35 21.81 -19.70 28.10
C MET A 35 21.47 -21.16 28.39
N SER A 36 22.05 -21.76 29.42
CA SER A 36 21.70 -23.11 29.85
C SER A 36 20.23 -23.20 30.31
N GLY A 37 19.76 -22.18 31.05
CA GLY A 37 18.34 -22.02 31.41
C GLY A 37 17.42 -21.84 30.20
N VAL A 38 17.82 -21.03 29.22
CA VAL A 38 17.09 -20.89 27.94
C VAL A 38 16.91 -22.24 27.25
N TYR A 39 18.01 -22.98 27.04
CA TYR A 39 17.94 -24.29 26.38
C TYR A 39 17.13 -25.33 27.18
N ALA A 40 17.20 -25.31 28.52
CA ALA A 40 16.39 -26.17 29.36
C ALA A 40 14.88 -25.86 29.26
N LEU A 41 14.49 -24.58 29.23
CA LEU A 41 13.09 -24.18 28.99
C LEU A 41 12.62 -24.58 27.59
N VAL A 42 13.41 -24.31 26.56
CA VAL A 42 13.10 -24.67 25.17
C VAL A 42 12.90 -26.19 25.03
N TRP A 43 13.80 -26.98 25.61
CA TRP A 43 13.69 -28.45 25.59
C TRP A 43 12.47 -28.96 26.36
N LEU A 44 12.11 -28.34 27.50
CA LEU A 44 10.88 -28.68 28.23
C LEU A 44 9.61 -28.39 27.42
N VAL A 45 9.56 -27.30 26.65
CA VAL A 45 8.44 -27.02 25.74
C VAL A 45 8.36 -28.09 24.64
N ASP A 46 9.48 -28.44 24.02
CA ASP A 46 9.54 -29.50 23.01
C ASP A 46 9.14 -30.88 23.59
N GLU A 47 9.55 -31.19 24.83
CA GLU A 47 9.13 -32.41 25.55
C GLU A 47 7.62 -32.42 25.83
N TRP A 48 7.05 -31.31 26.31
CA TRP A 48 5.61 -31.17 26.52
C TRP A 48 4.79 -31.27 25.23
N MET A 49 5.36 -30.90 24.08
CA MET A 49 4.69 -31.02 22.79
C MET A 49 4.76 -32.42 22.17
N ASN A 50 5.61 -33.31 22.68
CA ASN A 50 5.85 -34.65 22.14
C ASN A 50 5.61 -35.77 23.20
N THR A 51 4.73 -35.53 24.18
CA THR A 51 4.41 -36.48 25.26
C THR A 51 2.92 -36.87 25.27
N ASP A 52 2.66 -38.17 25.36
CA ASP A 52 1.32 -38.75 25.52
C ASP A 52 0.95 -39.00 26.99
N ASP A 53 1.87 -38.75 27.94
CA ASP A 53 1.72 -39.10 29.36
C ASP A 53 0.74 -38.21 30.16
N ALA A 54 0.22 -37.15 29.52
CA ALA A 54 -0.70 -36.19 30.13
C ALA A 54 -1.70 -35.61 29.11
N PRO A 55 -2.86 -35.07 29.54
CA PRO A 55 -3.85 -34.49 28.64
C PRO A 55 -3.29 -33.33 27.81
N ALA A 56 -3.52 -33.33 26.49
CA ALA A 56 -2.95 -32.34 25.56
C ALA A 56 -3.27 -30.87 25.91
N ALA A 57 -4.38 -30.59 26.61
CA ALA A 57 -4.70 -29.26 27.12
C ALA A 57 -3.73 -28.82 28.25
N GLN A 58 -3.39 -29.74 29.15
CA GLN A 58 -2.43 -29.51 30.23
C GLN A 58 -1.00 -29.40 29.68
N CYS A 59 -0.60 -30.27 28.75
CA CYS A 59 0.69 -30.17 28.07
C CYS A 59 0.88 -28.80 27.40
N ARG A 60 -0.14 -28.30 26.69
CA ARG A 60 -0.13 -26.95 26.11
C ARG A 60 -0.08 -25.85 27.17
N GLN A 61 -0.70 -26.03 28.34
CA GLN A 61 -0.63 -25.04 29.43
C GLN A 61 0.78 -24.92 30.02
N GLU A 62 1.44 -26.05 30.30
CA GLU A 62 2.81 -26.10 30.84
C GLU A 62 3.83 -25.58 29.80
N ALA A 63 3.67 -25.98 28.52
CA ALA A 63 4.46 -25.45 27.41
C ALA A 63 4.29 -23.92 27.24
N GLN A 64 3.06 -23.41 27.28
CA GLN A 64 2.80 -21.98 27.20
C GLN A 64 3.42 -21.23 28.39
N ALA A 65 3.44 -21.79 29.59
CA ALA A 65 4.06 -21.17 30.76
C ALA A 65 5.58 -20.98 30.56
N ALA A 66 6.28 -21.98 30.01
CA ALA A 66 7.70 -21.86 29.70
C ALA A 66 7.98 -20.86 28.56
N ILE A 67 7.16 -20.84 27.50
CA ILE A 67 7.21 -19.79 26.46
C ILE A 67 6.99 -18.39 27.06
N SER A 68 6.01 -18.25 27.97
CA SER A 68 5.71 -16.97 28.62
C SER A 68 6.85 -16.49 29.53
N SER A 69 7.58 -17.39 30.20
CA SER A 69 8.81 -17.05 30.94
C SER A 69 9.95 -16.60 30.03
N LEU A 70 10.15 -17.26 28.88
CA LEU A 70 11.11 -16.83 27.86
C LEU A 70 10.77 -15.42 27.32
N CYS A 71 9.50 -15.17 26.99
CA CYS A 71 9.05 -13.83 26.56
C CYS A 71 9.17 -12.78 27.68
N ALA A 72 8.87 -13.13 28.93
CA ALA A 72 9.04 -12.25 30.08
C ALA A 72 10.50 -11.86 30.32
N TYR A 73 11.45 -12.77 30.08
CA TYR A 73 12.88 -12.46 30.11
C TYR A 73 13.25 -11.46 29.01
N VAL A 74 12.78 -11.63 27.78
CA VAL A 74 13.01 -10.69 26.67
C VAL A 74 12.41 -9.30 26.95
N ARG A 75 11.26 -9.23 27.64
CA ARG A 75 10.62 -7.98 28.12
C ARG A 75 11.30 -7.35 29.35
N SER A 76 12.20 -8.05 30.04
CA SER A 76 12.79 -7.54 31.29
C SER A 76 13.69 -6.31 31.03
N PRO A 77 13.68 -5.27 31.87
CA PRO A 77 14.51 -4.09 31.64
C PRO A 77 16.01 -4.41 31.65
N PHE A 78 16.77 -3.78 30.75
CA PHE A 78 18.23 -3.82 30.71
C PHE A 78 18.77 -2.41 30.45
N SER A 79 19.56 -1.87 31.39
CA SER A 79 19.93 -0.44 31.40
C SER A 79 20.79 -0.01 30.21
N LEU A 80 21.67 -0.89 29.72
CA LEU A 80 22.56 -0.58 28.59
C LEU A 80 21.86 -0.70 27.22
N ALA A 81 20.61 -1.18 27.17
CA ALA A 81 19.88 -1.37 25.91
C ALA A 81 19.69 -0.04 25.14
N SER A 82 19.40 1.05 25.85
CA SER A 82 19.23 2.40 25.27
C SER A 82 20.55 3.01 24.78
N GLU A 83 21.70 2.47 25.21
CA GLU A 83 23.03 2.88 24.76
C GLU A 83 23.49 2.10 23.51
N TYR A 84 22.58 1.48 22.76
CA TYR A 84 22.89 0.71 21.55
C TYR A 84 23.90 1.42 20.62
N ALA A 85 23.72 2.71 20.32
CA ALA A 85 24.61 3.45 19.43
C ALA A 85 26.06 3.58 19.95
N ARG A 86 26.24 3.55 21.28
CA ARG A 86 27.57 3.54 21.93
C ARG A 86 28.20 2.16 21.81
N PHE A 87 27.46 1.10 22.12
CA PHE A 87 28.00 -0.26 22.20
C PHE A 87 28.01 -1.03 20.86
N SER A 88 27.26 -0.58 19.85
CA SER A 88 27.34 -1.08 18.46
C SER A 88 28.63 -0.66 17.74
N SER A 89 29.41 0.27 18.32
CA SER A 89 30.69 0.73 17.79
C SER A 89 31.81 -0.27 18.11
N LEU A 90 32.72 -0.51 17.17
CA LEU A 90 33.85 -1.45 17.38
C LEU A 90 34.78 -0.98 18.50
N GLU A 91 35.14 0.30 18.50
CA GLU A 91 36.07 0.94 19.42
C GLU A 91 35.38 2.00 20.31
N PRO A 92 35.93 2.31 21.49
CA PRO A 92 35.49 3.44 22.31
C PRO A 92 35.70 4.78 21.60
N ALA A 93 35.02 5.84 22.08
CA ALA A 93 35.21 7.19 21.56
C ALA A 93 36.68 7.66 21.73
N PRO A 94 37.28 8.32 20.72
CA PRO A 94 38.74 8.51 20.61
C PRO A 94 39.39 9.44 21.65
N PHE A 95 38.60 10.12 22.51
CA PHE A 95 39.08 11.12 23.46
C PHE A 95 38.72 10.82 24.93
N ILE A 96 38.37 9.57 25.25
CA ILE A 96 38.08 9.14 26.63
C ILE A 96 39.36 8.62 27.33
N ASN A 97 39.40 8.73 28.65
CA ASN A 97 40.54 8.32 29.47
C ASN A 97 40.60 6.80 29.68
N GLU A 98 41.73 6.27 30.19
CA GLU A 98 41.92 4.82 30.34
C GLU A 98 40.91 4.13 31.27
N GLN A 99 40.40 4.81 32.29
CA GLN A 99 39.34 4.25 33.16
C GLN A 99 38.01 4.16 32.40
N GLU A 100 37.69 5.16 31.57
CA GLU A 100 36.50 5.16 30.72
C GLU A 100 36.59 4.09 29.60
N LYS A 101 37.80 3.82 29.07
CA LYS A 101 38.03 2.70 28.13
C LYS A 101 37.83 1.34 28.79
N GLN A 102 38.31 1.16 30.02
CA GLN A 102 38.11 -0.07 30.79
C GLN A 102 36.63 -0.29 31.08
N LEU A 103 35.92 0.76 31.54
CA LEU A 103 34.48 0.69 31.79
C LEU A 103 33.69 0.38 30.50
N PHE A 104 33.99 1.08 29.39
CA PHE A 104 33.39 0.78 28.09
C PHE A 104 33.58 -0.69 27.68
N THR A 105 34.76 -1.26 27.92
CA THR A 105 35.06 -2.66 27.58
C THR A 105 34.22 -3.64 28.41
N VAL A 106 34.04 -3.36 29.71
CA VAL A 106 33.20 -4.16 30.61
C VAL A 106 31.72 -4.04 30.27
N ASP A 107 31.21 -2.82 30.09
CA ASP A 107 29.82 -2.54 29.73
C ASP A 107 29.46 -3.12 28.36
N LYS A 108 30.37 -3.03 27.38
CA LYS A 108 30.20 -3.64 26.06
C LYS A 108 30.11 -5.17 26.15
N ALA A 109 30.96 -5.81 26.95
CA ALA A 109 30.89 -7.26 27.14
C ALA A 109 29.57 -7.69 27.84
N LEU A 110 29.07 -6.91 28.81
CA LEU A 110 27.77 -7.12 29.44
C LEU A 110 26.61 -6.96 28.43
N PHE A 111 26.68 -5.93 27.59
CA PHE A 111 25.72 -5.65 26.53
C PHE A 111 25.69 -6.76 25.47
N GLU A 112 26.84 -7.18 24.96
CA GLU A 112 26.97 -8.26 23.97
C GLU A 112 26.50 -9.61 24.53
N ALA A 113 26.83 -9.92 25.79
CA ALA A 113 26.38 -11.14 26.44
C ALA A 113 24.85 -11.17 26.64
N GLU A 114 24.24 -10.06 27.07
CA GLU A 114 22.78 -9.99 27.24
C GLU A 114 22.04 -9.99 25.88
N ALA A 115 22.62 -9.34 24.85
CA ALA A 115 22.14 -9.45 23.48
C ALA A 115 22.15 -10.90 23.01
N GLN A 116 23.23 -11.64 23.25
CA GLN A 116 23.35 -13.05 22.88
C GLN A 116 22.29 -13.92 23.58
N VAL A 117 22.02 -13.70 24.87
CA VAL A 117 20.97 -14.45 25.60
C VAL A 117 19.60 -14.23 24.97
N ARG A 118 19.21 -12.97 24.74
CA ARG A 118 17.87 -12.65 24.22
C ARG A 118 17.71 -12.99 22.74
N ALA A 119 18.74 -12.78 21.94
CA ALA A 119 18.76 -13.25 20.54
C ALA A 119 18.62 -14.77 20.48
N GLY A 120 19.26 -15.53 21.39
CA GLY A 120 19.10 -16.99 21.50
C GLY A 120 17.66 -17.42 21.81
N ILE A 121 16.94 -16.64 22.63
CA ILE A 121 15.50 -16.87 22.88
C ILE A 121 14.67 -16.62 21.61
N VAL A 122 14.90 -15.49 20.93
CA VAL A 122 14.20 -15.12 19.69
C VAL A 122 14.44 -16.17 18.60
N GLU A 123 15.68 -16.62 18.42
CA GLU A 123 16.07 -17.66 17.47
C GLU A 123 15.44 -19.03 17.79
N ALA A 124 15.37 -19.40 19.07
CA ALA A 124 14.70 -20.64 19.50
C ALA A 124 13.20 -20.64 19.21
N ILE A 125 12.54 -19.47 19.29
CA ILE A 125 11.13 -19.27 18.93
C ILE A 125 10.95 -19.23 17.40
N HIS A 126 11.82 -18.51 16.69
CA HIS A 126 11.81 -18.39 15.23
C HIS A 126 11.93 -19.76 14.58
N SER A 127 12.99 -20.51 14.89
CA SER A 127 13.26 -21.86 14.37
C SER A 127 12.12 -22.86 14.55
N ARG A 128 11.20 -22.62 15.49
CA ARG A 128 10.04 -23.48 15.81
C ARG A 128 8.69 -22.92 15.37
N THR A 129 8.67 -21.71 14.84
CA THR A 129 7.47 -21.06 14.25
C THR A 129 7.53 -20.99 12.72
N ILE A 130 8.72 -21.12 12.10
CA ILE A 130 8.90 -21.22 10.64
C ILE A 130 7.98 -22.27 10.01
N VAL A 131 7.43 -21.95 8.82
CA VAL A 131 6.72 -22.90 7.97
C VAL A 131 7.70 -23.86 7.29
N VAL A 132 7.55 -25.16 7.51
CA VAL A 132 8.35 -26.22 6.86
C VAL A 132 7.43 -27.13 6.05
N ASP A 133 7.74 -27.34 4.77
CA ASP A 133 6.94 -28.14 3.83
C ASP A 133 5.43 -27.77 3.81
N GLY A 134 5.13 -26.47 3.94
CA GLY A 134 3.76 -25.94 3.98
C GLY A 134 3.00 -26.20 5.29
N LYS A 135 3.65 -26.78 6.31
CA LYS A 135 3.07 -27.01 7.64
C LYS A 135 3.52 -25.91 8.62
N PRO A 136 2.65 -25.44 9.52
CA PRO A 136 3.05 -24.60 10.65
C PRO A 136 4.13 -25.27 11.50
N GLY A 137 5.03 -24.48 12.06
CA GLY A 137 6.04 -24.95 13.01
C GLY A 137 5.41 -25.48 14.30
N ALA A 138 6.15 -26.29 15.04
CA ALA A 138 5.67 -26.94 16.26
C ALA A 138 5.15 -25.95 17.32
N TRP A 139 5.70 -24.72 17.36
CA TRP A 139 5.31 -23.69 18.31
C TRP A 139 4.31 -22.67 17.76
N SER A 140 3.90 -22.78 16.49
CA SER A 140 2.92 -21.87 15.88
C SER A 140 1.58 -21.81 16.63
N GLY A 141 1.22 -22.85 17.41
CA GLY A 141 -0.02 -22.90 18.18
C GLY A 141 -0.03 -22.09 19.51
N PHE A 142 1.05 -21.37 19.84
CA PHE A 142 1.19 -20.63 21.11
C PHE A 142 1.04 -19.12 20.95
N GLN A 143 0.78 -18.44 22.07
CA GLN A 143 0.77 -16.98 22.18
C GLN A 143 2.14 -16.47 22.60
N PHE A 144 2.52 -15.32 22.06
CA PHE A 144 3.81 -14.68 22.31
C PHE A 144 3.57 -13.19 22.64
N ASP A 145 4.14 -12.74 23.76
CA ASP A 145 3.96 -11.38 24.27
C ASP A 145 5.32 -10.75 24.55
N PHE A 146 5.75 -9.89 23.62
CA PHE A 146 6.95 -9.09 23.69
C PHE A 146 6.63 -7.62 23.98
N THR A 147 5.39 -7.26 24.37
CA THR A 147 4.96 -5.87 24.60
C THR A 147 5.98 -5.06 25.42
N GLY A 148 6.42 -3.92 24.90
CA GLY A 148 7.41 -3.04 25.55
C GLY A 148 8.86 -3.50 25.50
N SER A 149 9.21 -4.54 24.73
CA SER A 149 10.61 -5.02 24.64
C SER A 149 11.52 -4.03 23.93
N VAL A 150 12.76 -3.94 24.41
CA VAL A 150 13.85 -3.22 23.71
C VAL A 150 14.80 -4.25 23.09
N PHE A 151 14.79 -4.30 21.76
CA PHE A 151 15.65 -5.16 20.94
C PHE A 151 16.88 -4.37 20.50
N PHE A 152 17.98 -4.56 21.22
CA PHE A 152 19.30 -3.97 20.95
C PHE A 152 20.21 -4.92 20.13
N TYR A 153 19.58 -5.80 19.35
CA TYR A 153 20.15 -6.83 18.49
C TYR A 153 19.15 -7.12 17.35
N PRO A 154 19.57 -7.70 16.21
CA PRO A 154 18.67 -8.01 15.10
C PRO A 154 17.55 -8.97 15.50
N VAL A 155 16.35 -8.75 14.98
CA VAL A 155 15.19 -9.64 15.18
C VAL A 155 14.81 -10.29 13.85
N THR A 156 14.71 -11.62 13.85
CA THR A 156 14.19 -12.39 12.70
C THR A 156 13.02 -13.28 13.13
N PHE A 157 11.93 -13.14 12.40
CA PHE A 157 10.75 -13.98 12.39
C PHE A 157 10.28 -14.23 10.94
N THR A 158 11.21 -14.19 9.96
CA THR A 158 10.86 -14.35 8.54
C THR A 158 10.32 -15.76 8.25
N GLY A 159 9.23 -15.86 7.49
CA GLY A 159 8.63 -17.17 7.19
C GLY A 159 7.94 -17.87 8.37
N SER A 160 7.75 -17.18 9.51
CA SER A 160 7.07 -17.73 10.67
C SER A 160 5.55 -17.80 10.48
N CYS A 161 4.94 -18.82 11.08
CA CYS A 161 3.49 -19.00 11.16
C CYS A 161 3.00 -18.77 12.59
N TRP A 162 2.06 -17.84 12.75
CA TRP A 162 1.52 -17.41 14.03
C TRP A 162 0.05 -17.85 14.13
N GLY A 163 -0.18 -19.00 14.76
CA GLY A 163 -1.48 -19.65 14.93
C GLY A 163 -2.38 -18.98 15.98
N ARG A 164 -1.82 -18.12 16.82
CA ARG A 164 -2.49 -17.33 17.87
C ARG A 164 -1.89 -15.92 17.92
N PRO A 165 -2.48 -14.98 18.67
CA PRO A 165 -2.01 -13.61 18.69
C PRO A 165 -0.54 -13.43 19.08
N LEU A 166 0.11 -12.50 18.40
CA LEU A 166 1.49 -12.06 18.64
C LEU A 166 1.47 -10.57 19.01
N SER A 167 1.87 -10.26 20.25
CA SER A 167 2.03 -8.87 20.69
C SER A 167 3.49 -8.44 20.61
N LEU A 168 3.73 -7.43 19.78
CA LEU A 168 4.99 -6.70 19.59
C LEU A 168 4.74 -5.18 19.79
N ARG A 169 3.67 -4.82 20.50
CA ARG A 169 3.25 -3.44 20.76
C ARG A 169 4.26 -2.69 21.65
N GLY A 170 4.48 -1.41 21.36
CA GLY A 170 5.36 -0.54 22.14
C GLY A 170 6.83 -0.97 22.16
N CYS A 171 7.27 -1.76 21.18
CA CYS A 171 8.63 -2.28 21.14
C CYS A 171 9.59 -1.27 20.52
N THR A 172 10.87 -1.30 20.93
CA THR A 172 11.94 -0.52 20.31
C THR A 172 12.95 -1.47 19.67
N TYR A 173 13.20 -1.30 18.38
CA TYR A 173 14.17 -2.10 17.62
C TYR A 173 15.34 -1.21 17.21
N HIS A 174 16.49 -1.32 17.87
CA HIS A 174 17.65 -0.50 17.49
C HIS A 174 18.38 -1.03 16.25
N ALA A 175 18.30 -2.34 16.01
CA ALA A 175 18.84 -3.02 14.83
C ALA A 175 17.73 -3.27 13.78
N SER A 176 18.05 -4.07 12.74
CA SER A 176 17.08 -4.52 11.73
C SER A 176 16.04 -5.49 12.30
N ALA A 177 14.81 -5.44 11.79
CA ALA A 177 13.72 -6.34 12.18
C ALA A 177 13.03 -6.94 10.94
N ASP A 178 13.07 -8.27 10.80
CA ASP A 178 12.48 -8.99 9.66
C ASP A 178 11.34 -9.91 10.12
N PHE A 179 10.11 -9.54 9.75
CA PHE A 179 8.88 -10.30 9.95
C PHE A 179 8.30 -10.80 8.62
N SER A 180 9.02 -10.63 7.50
CA SER A 180 8.54 -10.89 6.15
C SER A 180 8.17 -12.35 5.89
N ARG A 181 7.44 -12.60 4.80
CA ARG A 181 7.09 -13.96 4.32
C ARG A 181 6.26 -14.79 5.33
N SER A 182 5.71 -14.14 6.36
CA SER A 182 5.04 -14.78 7.49
C SER A 182 3.55 -15.00 7.25
N VAL A 183 2.95 -15.90 8.03
CA VAL A 183 1.50 -16.18 7.98
C VAL A 183 0.88 -15.99 9.36
N TYR A 184 -0.06 -15.05 9.48
CA TYR A 184 -0.71 -14.70 10.74
C TYR A 184 -2.15 -15.21 10.75
N TYR A 185 -2.41 -16.29 11.48
CA TYR A 185 -3.75 -16.84 11.74
C TYR A 185 -4.38 -16.29 13.02
N GLY A 186 -3.59 -15.72 13.94
CA GLY A 186 -4.07 -14.80 14.98
C GLY A 186 -3.73 -13.35 14.65
N ASP A 187 -4.30 -12.41 15.40
CA ASP A 187 -3.97 -10.99 15.28
C ASP A 187 -2.48 -10.72 15.53
N VAL A 188 -1.94 -9.69 14.90
CA VAL A 188 -0.60 -9.20 15.20
C VAL A 188 -0.62 -7.70 15.49
N ASP A 189 0.01 -7.32 16.60
CA ASP A 189 0.02 -5.97 17.12
C ASP A 189 1.44 -5.43 17.22
N PHE A 190 1.82 -4.56 16.29
CA PHE A 190 3.07 -3.82 16.27
C PHE A 190 2.90 -2.37 16.73
N SER A 191 1.70 -1.96 17.15
CA SER A 191 1.36 -0.55 17.38
C SER A 191 2.30 0.15 18.37
N ASP A 192 2.38 1.48 18.28
CA ASP A 192 3.15 2.34 19.18
C ASP A 192 4.67 2.02 19.24
N SER A 193 5.21 1.33 18.23
CA SER A 193 6.61 0.83 18.21
C SER A 193 7.58 1.75 17.45
N VAL A 194 8.87 1.66 17.80
CA VAL A 194 9.95 2.43 17.19
C VAL A 194 10.95 1.49 16.50
N PHE A 195 11.12 1.66 15.19
CA PHE A 195 12.05 0.90 14.36
C PHE A 195 13.24 1.79 13.98
N GLY A 196 14.38 1.56 14.61
CA GLY A 196 15.65 2.25 14.35
C GLY A 196 16.35 1.81 13.07
N GLY A 197 16.30 0.50 12.77
CA GLY A 197 16.90 -0.08 11.56
C GLY A 197 15.91 -0.40 10.43
N PRO A 198 16.42 -0.93 9.30
CA PRO A 198 15.59 -1.44 8.20
C PRO A 198 14.60 -2.48 8.69
N THR A 199 13.35 -2.40 8.23
CA THR A 199 12.25 -3.24 8.72
C THR A 199 11.47 -3.88 7.57
N SER A 200 11.13 -5.16 7.68
CA SER A 200 10.36 -5.86 6.64
C SER A 200 9.17 -6.59 7.24
N PHE A 201 7.98 -6.30 6.72
CA PHE A 201 6.72 -7.00 6.96
C PHE A 201 6.22 -7.72 5.69
N GLY A 202 6.77 -7.36 4.52
CA GLY A 202 6.23 -7.74 3.22
C GLY A 202 6.29 -9.22 2.86
N TYR A 203 5.70 -9.58 1.71
CA TYR A 203 5.46 -10.96 1.27
C TYR A 203 4.61 -11.80 2.25
N SER A 204 3.91 -11.18 3.20
CA SER A 204 3.22 -11.87 4.29
C SER A 204 1.71 -12.05 4.02
N VAL A 205 1.09 -12.98 4.75
CA VAL A 205 -0.35 -13.27 4.68
C VAL A 205 -0.99 -13.09 6.05
N TYR A 206 -1.75 -12.02 6.21
CA TYR A 206 -2.50 -11.71 7.43
C TYR A 206 -3.93 -12.22 7.28
N ARG A 207 -4.26 -13.32 7.97
CA ARG A 207 -5.61 -13.92 8.01
C ARG A 207 -6.54 -13.25 9.02
N GLN A 208 -5.96 -12.57 10.00
CA GLN A 208 -6.63 -11.76 11.03
C GLN A 208 -6.05 -10.34 10.99
N ALA A 209 -6.44 -9.47 11.93
CA ALA A 209 -6.10 -8.05 11.86
C ALA A 209 -4.60 -7.80 12.07
N ALA A 210 -4.05 -6.91 11.25
CA ALA A 210 -2.69 -6.40 11.41
C ALA A 210 -2.75 -4.96 11.92
N LYS A 211 -2.14 -4.69 13.09
CA LYS A 211 -2.04 -3.33 13.64
C LYS A 211 -0.59 -2.87 13.61
N VAL A 212 -0.36 -1.74 12.98
CA VAL A 212 0.93 -1.07 12.82
C VAL A 212 0.72 0.45 12.92
N HIS A 213 -0.17 0.92 13.80
CA HIS A 213 -0.49 2.35 13.96
C HIS A 213 0.41 3.02 15.00
N GLY A 214 0.61 4.34 14.90
CA GLY A 214 1.39 5.13 15.86
C GLY A 214 2.88 4.79 15.90
N CYS A 215 3.39 4.14 14.86
CA CYS A 215 4.77 3.67 14.78
C CYS A 215 5.71 4.74 14.21
N THR A 216 6.99 4.67 14.57
CA THR A 216 8.06 5.47 13.98
C THR A 216 9.09 4.58 13.28
N PHE A 217 9.30 4.78 11.98
CA PHE A 217 10.29 4.09 11.17
C PHE A 217 11.44 5.03 10.81
N ASN A 218 12.62 4.76 11.36
CA ASN A 218 13.85 5.53 11.12
C ASN A 218 14.70 4.95 9.99
N GLY A 219 14.63 3.63 9.78
CA GLY A 219 15.13 2.97 8.58
C GLY A 219 14.02 2.75 7.53
N PRO A 220 14.39 2.31 6.31
CA PRO A 220 13.42 2.00 5.27
C PRO A 220 12.54 0.82 5.68
N VAL A 221 11.27 0.84 5.26
CA VAL A 221 10.26 -0.16 5.63
C VAL A 221 9.55 -0.75 4.42
N PHE A 222 9.44 -2.09 4.39
CA PHE A 222 8.80 -2.84 3.31
C PHE A 222 7.58 -3.62 3.83
N PHE A 223 6.38 -3.19 3.46
CA PHE A 223 5.09 -3.88 3.64
C PHE A 223 4.64 -4.63 2.38
N GLY A 224 5.23 -4.32 1.22
CA GLY A 224 4.76 -4.73 -0.11
C GLY A 224 4.57 -6.23 -0.35
N VAL A 225 3.79 -6.53 -1.39
CA VAL A 225 3.45 -7.88 -1.85
C VAL A 225 2.74 -8.72 -0.76
N SER A 226 2.04 -8.06 0.15
CA SER A 226 1.33 -8.69 1.28
C SER A 226 -0.16 -8.86 1.02
N HIS A 227 -0.79 -9.79 1.74
CA HIS A 227 -2.22 -10.10 1.62
C HIS A 227 -2.91 -9.93 2.97
N TYR A 228 -3.82 -8.95 3.08
CA TYR A 228 -4.58 -8.63 4.28
C TYR A 228 -6.02 -9.12 4.14
N HIS A 229 -6.48 -9.99 5.04
CA HIS A 229 -7.83 -10.58 5.00
C HIS A 229 -8.85 -9.95 5.95
N GLN A 230 -8.41 -9.33 7.05
CA GLN A 230 -9.26 -8.74 8.09
C GLN A 230 -8.75 -7.35 8.48
N GLY A 231 -8.31 -6.61 7.47
CA GLY A 231 -7.89 -5.23 7.53
C GLY A 231 -6.42 -4.99 7.94
N LEU A 232 -5.98 -3.77 7.69
CA LEU A 232 -4.73 -3.19 8.15
C LEU A 232 -5.01 -1.84 8.82
N ASP A 233 -4.67 -1.69 10.09
CA ASP A 233 -4.59 -0.37 10.74
C ASP A 233 -3.12 0.08 10.83
N ALA A 234 -2.71 0.92 9.90
CA ALA A 234 -1.37 1.52 9.80
C ALA A 234 -1.44 3.06 9.74
N ARG A 235 -2.45 3.65 10.41
CA ARG A 235 -2.65 5.11 10.48
C ARG A 235 -1.67 5.79 11.43
N THR A 236 -1.51 7.10 11.27
CA THR A 236 -0.74 7.97 12.19
C THR A 236 0.73 7.57 12.38
N ASN A 237 1.36 7.01 11.34
CA ASN A 237 2.76 6.62 11.35
C ASN A 237 3.70 7.74 10.89
N LEU A 238 4.93 7.68 11.39
CA LEU A 238 6.05 8.52 10.98
C LEU A 238 7.09 7.69 10.23
N TYR A 239 7.32 8.00 8.95
CA TYR A 239 8.32 7.36 8.11
C TYR A 239 9.44 8.37 7.82
N ASN A 240 10.57 8.24 8.51
CA ASN A 240 11.75 9.11 8.34
C ASN A 240 12.65 8.67 7.16
N SER A 241 12.34 7.53 6.55
CA SER A 241 12.97 6.95 5.36
C SER A 241 11.88 6.34 4.47
N ASP A 242 12.27 5.60 3.43
CA ASP A 242 11.34 5.14 2.37
C ASP A 242 10.37 4.07 2.89
N ALA A 243 9.13 4.10 2.40
CA ALA A 243 8.06 3.20 2.81
C ALA A 243 7.36 2.56 1.59
N ASP A 244 7.46 1.25 1.46
CA ASP A 244 6.96 0.50 0.30
C ASP A 244 5.85 -0.50 0.68
N PHE A 245 4.63 -0.21 0.24
CA PHE A 245 3.40 -1.01 0.36
C PHE A 245 3.03 -1.73 -0.95
N SER A 246 3.81 -1.57 -2.00
CA SER A 246 3.39 -1.86 -3.38
C SER A 246 3.06 -3.32 -3.65
N GLY A 247 2.16 -3.56 -4.61
CA GLY A 247 1.73 -4.91 -4.99
C GLY A 247 0.90 -5.65 -3.94
N SER A 248 0.42 -4.97 -2.90
CA SER A 248 -0.36 -5.58 -1.81
C SER A 248 -1.85 -5.71 -2.13
N VAL A 249 -2.50 -6.69 -1.50
CA VAL A 249 -3.93 -7.00 -1.67
C VAL A 249 -4.66 -6.89 -0.34
N TYR A 250 -5.63 -5.98 -0.27
CA TYR A 250 -6.45 -5.70 0.90
C TYR A 250 -7.86 -6.24 0.63
N ARG A 251 -8.26 -7.35 1.26
CA ARG A 251 -9.61 -7.93 1.10
C ARG A 251 -10.70 -7.26 1.92
N ASP A 252 -10.27 -6.46 2.87
CA ASP A 252 -11.02 -5.77 3.90
C ASP A 252 -10.31 -4.41 4.10
N ASP A 253 -10.82 -3.53 4.96
CA ASP A 253 -10.42 -2.11 4.99
C ASP A 253 -8.91 -1.87 5.26
N ALA A 254 -8.36 -0.88 4.57
CA ALA A 254 -6.97 -0.45 4.69
C ALA A 254 -6.89 1.00 5.20
N TYR A 255 -6.61 1.16 6.49
CA TYR A 255 -6.44 2.46 7.15
C TYR A 255 -4.95 2.84 7.15
N LEU A 256 -4.56 3.70 6.21
CA LEU A 256 -3.19 4.16 5.96
C LEU A 256 -3.05 5.69 6.13
N HIS A 257 -4.05 6.30 6.77
CA HIS A 257 -4.31 7.73 6.81
C HIS A 257 -3.56 8.50 7.92
N GLY A 258 -3.46 9.82 7.75
CA GLY A 258 -2.84 10.72 8.75
C GLY A 258 -1.34 10.45 8.99
N CYS A 259 -0.64 9.90 8.01
CA CYS A 259 0.78 9.54 8.10
C CYS A 259 1.71 10.64 7.56
N ASN A 260 2.93 10.70 8.07
CA ASN A 260 3.98 11.61 7.58
C ASN A 260 5.12 10.81 6.94
N TYR A 261 5.38 11.07 5.66
CA TYR A 261 6.44 10.44 4.86
C TYR A 261 7.54 11.45 4.53
N TYR A 262 8.75 11.24 5.07
CA TYR A 262 9.94 12.06 4.81
C TYR A 262 10.90 11.45 3.77
N GLY A 263 10.83 10.13 3.57
CA GLY A 263 11.37 9.43 2.39
C GLY A 263 10.29 9.20 1.33
N ASP A 264 10.61 8.43 0.29
CA ASP A 264 9.68 8.10 -0.80
C ASP A 264 8.59 7.13 -0.32
N ALA A 265 7.36 7.29 -0.82
CA ALA A 265 6.21 6.47 -0.45
C ALA A 265 5.66 5.71 -1.66
N ASN A 266 5.79 4.38 -1.67
CA ASN A 266 5.34 3.54 -2.77
C ASN A 266 4.12 2.69 -2.37
N LEU A 267 2.94 3.11 -2.80
CA LEU A 267 1.65 2.44 -2.63
C LEU A 267 1.09 1.92 -3.98
N SER A 268 1.96 1.82 -5.00
CA SER A 268 1.59 1.44 -6.37
C SER A 268 1.17 -0.03 -6.51
N ARG A 269 0.45 -0.33 -7.60
CA ARG A 269 0.07 -1.72 -7.99
C ARG A 269 -0.75 -2.47 -6.94
N CYS A 270 -1.42 -1.76 -6.04
CA CYS A 270 -2.22 -2.37 -4.97
C CYS A 270 -3.63 -2.73 -5.45
N THR A 271 -4.29 -3.68 -4.77
CA THR A 271 -5.70 -4.00 -4.99
C THR A 271 -6.48 -3.91 -3.67
N TYR A 272 -7.48 -3.03 -3.64
CA TYR A 272 -8.32 -2.77 -2.47
C TYR A 272 -9.74 -3.29 -2.73
N PHE A 273 -10.17 -4.30 -1.99
CA PHE A 273 -11.55 -4.81 -2.01
C PHE A 273 -12.44 -4.17 -0.94
N GLY A 274 -11.88 -3.93 0.26
CA GLY A 274 -12.48 -3.05 1.27
C GLY A 274 -12.18 -1.57 0.98
N GLU A 275 -12.55 -0.70 1.92
CA GLU A 275 -12.25 0.73 1.82
C GLU A 275 -10.74 1.01 1.89
N ALA A 276 -10.29 1.97 1.08
CA ALA A 276 -8.92 2.45 1.05
C ALA A 276 -8.90 3.87 1.65
N VAL A 277 -8.55 3.98 2.93
CA VAL A 277 -8.54 5.25 3.67
C VAL A 277 -7.10 5.72 3.85
N LEU A 278 -6.64 6.58 2.95
CA LEU A 278 -5.27 7.11 2.91
C LEU A 278 -5.19 8.63 3.22
N ALA A 279 -6.35 9.30 3.29
CA ALA A 279 -6.47 10.75 3.37
C ALA A 279 -5.76 11.41 4.58
N GLY A 280 -5.53 12.72 4.51
CA GLY A 280 -4.86 13.49 5.56
C GLY A 280 -3.37 13.18 5.73
N SER A 281 -2.79 12.31 4.90
CA SER A 281 -1.35 12.02 4.90
C SER A 281 -0.55 13.13 4.20
N THR A 282 0.70 13.31 4.64
CA THR A 282 1.65 14.30 4.09
C THR A 282 2.90 13.61 3.56
N TYR A 283 3.20 13.85 2.28
CA TYR A 283 4.35 13.32 1.55
C TYR A 283 5.35 14.44 1.28
N MET A 284 6.55 14.34 1.85
CA MET A 284 7.64 15.31 1.66
C MET A 284 8.55 14.98 0.47
N ARG A 285 8.38 13.80 -0.12
CA ARG A 285 9.09 13.27 -1.29
C ARG A 285 8.06 12.67 -2.26
N ASP A 286 8.49 11.79 -3.15
CA ASP A 286 7.64 11.24 -4.19
C ASP A 286 6.64 10.22 -3.62
N ALA A 287 5.40 10.28 -4.10
CA ALA A 287 4.27 9.46 -3.66
C ALA A 287 3.66 8.71 -4.86
N ALA A 288 3.91 7.41 -4.91
CA ALA A 288 3.56 6.54 -6.04
C ALA A 288 2.35 5.67 -5.70
N PHE A 289 1.22 5.86 -6.38
CA PHE A 289 -0.05 5.12 -6.20
C PHE A 289 -0.48 4.37 -7.47
N GLN A 290 0.22 4.60 -8.58
CA GLN A 290 -0.15 4.22 -9.94
C GLN A 290 -0.41 2.72 -10.13
N SER A 291 -1.20 2.40 -11.17
CA SER A 291 -1.57 1.03 -11.53
C SER A 291 -2.34 0.26 -10.43
N SER A 292 -2.99 0.97 -9.51
CA SER A 292 -3.78 0.38 -8.42
C SER A 292 -5.26 0.22 -8.78
N VAL A 293 -5.94 -0.73 -8.15
CA VAL A 293 -7.35 -1.05 -8.38
C VAL A 293 -8.15 -0.96 -7.08
N TYR A 294 -9.22 -0.16 -7.10
CA TYR A 294 -10.07 0.13 -5.96
C TYR A 294 -11.49 -0.39 -6.23
N TYR A 295 -11.90 -1.45 -5.54
CA TYR A 295 -13.28 -1.95 -5.52
C TYR A 295 -14.12 -1.38 -4.38
N GLY A 296 -13.50 -1.10 -3.23
CA GLY A 296 -14.10 -0.30 -2.16
C GLY A 296 -13.89 1.20 -2.38
N TYR A 297 -14.49 2.01 -1.51
CA TYR A 297 -14.35 3.48 -1.51
C TYR A 297 -12.88 3.90 -1.36
N ALA A 298 -12.44 4.93 -2.08
CA ALA A 298 -11.06 5.40 -2.06
C ALA A 298 -10.97 6.86 -1.55
N SER A 299 -10.59 7.03 -0.29
CA SER A 299 -10.34 8.35 0.31
C SER A 299 -8.84 8.67 0.25
N LEU A 300 -8.47 9.56 -0.67
CA LEU A 300 -7.09 9.81 -1.12
C LEU A 300 -6.63 11.27 -0.91
N SER A 301 -7.48 12.14 -0.37
CA SER A 301 -7.17 13.57 -0.12
C SER A 301 -5.87 13.76 0.66
N SER A 302 -4.84 14.34 0.04
CA SER A 302 -3.48 14.34 0.61
C SER A 302 -2.69 15.59 0.29
N ARG A 303 -1.53 15.73 0.94
CA ARG A 303 -0.58 16.81 0.69
C ARG A 303 0.73 16.22 0.17
N CYS A 304 1.17 16.61 -1.02
CA CYS A 304 2.46 16.18 -1.57
C CYS A 304 3.35 17.36 -1.93
N ARG A 305 4.60 17.31 -1.48
CA ARG A 305 5.61 18.35 -1.74
C ARG A 305 6.30 18.15 -3.09
N GLU A 306 6.71 16.93 -3.40
CA GLU A 306 7.38 16.59 -4.66
C GLU A 306 6.36 15.87 -5.56
N HIS A 307 6.71 14.79 -6.27
CA HIS A 307 5.84 14.19 -7.29
C HIS A 307 4.76 13.26 -6.72
N ALA A 308 3.56 13.29 -7.29
CA ALA A 308 2.47 12.37 -6.93
C ALA A 308 1.91 11.66 -8.17
N ASP A 309 2.07 10.34 -8.27
CA ASP A 309 1.67 9.55 -9.44
C ASP A 309 0.50 8.60 -9.11
N PHE A 310 -0.69 8.94 -9.59
CA PHE A 310 -1.91 8.14 -9.53
C PHE A 310 -2.29 7.55 -10.90
N SER A 311 -1.39 7.56 -11.89
CA SER A 311 -1.68 7.13 -13.26
C SER A 311 -2.14 5.67 -13.35
N HIS A 312 -2.85 5.32 -14.44
CA HIS A 312 -3.27 3.96 -14.73
C HIS A 312 -4.12 3.27 -13.65
N CYS A 313 -4.77 4.02 -12.75
CA CYS A 313 -5.62 3.48 -11.69
C CYS A 313 -7.05 3.18 -12.16
N VAL A 314 -7.70 2.22 -11.51
CA VAL A 314 -9.09 1.84 -11.79
C VAL A 314 -9.93 1.92 -10.51
N TYR A 315 -11.00 2.71 -10.54
CA TYR A 315 -11.90 2.95 -9.43
C TYR A 315 -13.29 2.40 -9.77
N PHE A 316 -13.67 1.27 -9.17
CA PHE A 316 -14.99 0.67 -9.32
C PHE A 316 -16.04 1.29 -8.38
N SER A 317 -15.61 1.76 -7.22
CA SER A 317 -16.40 2.59 -6.30
C SER A 317 -15.97 4.05 -6.38
N ASP A 318 -16.60 4.90 -5.58
CA ASP A 318 -16.35 6.34 -5.51
C ASP A 318 -14.94 6.63 -4.96
N MET A 319 -14.35 7.72 -5.46
CA MET A 319 -13.01 8.20 -5.16
C MET A 319 -13.08 9.68 -4.74
N ASP A 320 -12.47 10.01 -3.61
CA ASP A 320 -12.45 11.34 -3.04
C ASP A 320 -11.03 11.86 -2.77
N MET A 321 -10.74 13.01 -3.35
CA MET A 321 -9.52 13.82 -3.25
C MET A 321 -9.84 15.29 -2.94
N TYR A 322 -11.02 15.60 -2.39
CA TYR A 322 -11.39 16.97 -2.01
C TYR A 322 -10.35 17.62 -1.06
N ASP A 323 -10.08 18.93 -1.25
CA ASP A 323 -9.07 19.71 -0.50
C ASP A 323 -7.66 19.08 -0.50
N SER A 324 -7.23 18.52 -1.64
CA SER A 324 -5.86 18.07 -1.82
C SER A 324 -4.91 19.21 -2.19
N GLN A 325 -3.63 19.09 -1.81
CA GLN A 325 -2.64 20.14 -2.00
C GLN A 325 -1.33 19.56 -2.56
N TYR A 326 -1.09 19.74 -3.85
CA TYR A 326 0.06 19.18 -4.57
C TYR A 326 1.00 20.29 -5.04
N ARG A 327 2.29 20.17 -4.71
CA ARG A 327 3.31 21.16 -5.10
C ARG A 327 4.16 20.74 -6.29
N GLY A 328 4.54 19.47 -6.38
CA GLY A 328 5.22 18.93 -7.55
C GLY A 328 4.25 18.52 -8.66
N TYR A 329 4.81 17.87 -9.68
CA TYR A 329 4.00 17.28 -10.76
C TYR A 329 3.03 16.22 -10.22
N THR A 330 1.78 16.26 -10.68
CA THR A 330 0.74 15.30 -10.28
C THR A 330 0.14 14.59 -11.49
N ASP A 331 0.14 13.26 -11.49
CA ASP A 331 -0.33 12.43 -12.61
C ASP A 331 -1.62 11.68 -12.26
N PHE A 332 -2.67 11.91 -13.04
CA PHE A 332 -3.95 11.19 -13.03
C PHE A 332 -4.28 10.64 -14.44
N THR A 333 -3.26 10.40 -15.27
CA THR A 333 -3.46 9.98 -16.67
C THR A 333 -3.89 8.54 -16.79
N HIS A 334 -4.62 8.23 -17.85
CA HIS A 334 -5.03 6.86 -18.22
C HIS A 334 -5.82 6.10 -17.14
N CYS A 335 -6.51 6.82 -16.25
CA CYS A 335 -7.33 6.26 -15.20
C CYS A 335 -8.76 5.94 -15.68
N VAL A 336 -9.44 5.02 -14.98
CA VAL A 336 -10.83 4.64 -15.27
C VAL A 336 -11.68 4.74 -14.00
N TYR A 337 -12.71 5.59 -14.04
CA TYR A 337 -13.60 5.88 -12.92
C TYR A 337 -15.02 5.37 -13.24
N TYR A 338 -15.39 4.21 -12.69
CA TYR A 338 -16.76 3.69 -12.74
C TYR A 338 -17.65 4.32 -11.66
N GLY A 339 -17.10 4.48 -10.45
CA GLY A 339 -17.69 5.32 -9.41
C GLY A 339 -17.43 6.80 -9.67
N ASN A 340 -17.98 7.64 -8.80
CA ASN A 340 -17.83 9.08 -8.85
C ASN A 340 -16.38 9.49 -8.49
N ALA A 341 -15.88 10.58 -9.08
CA ALA A 341 -14.52 11.06 -8.88
C ALA A 341 -14.52 12.53 -8.44
N ASN A 342 -14.14 12.77 -7.19
CA ASN A 342 -14.13 14.11 -6.60
C ASN A 342 -12.70 14.64 -6.41
N PHE A 343 -12.31 15.63 -7.21
CA PHE A 343 -11.06 16.38 -7.08
C PHE A 343 -11.29 17.83 -6.59
N GLY A 344 -12.54 18.18 -6.22
CA GLY A 344 -12.96 19.55 -6.00
C GLY A 344 -12.19 20.29 -4.91
N ALA A 345 -12.17 21.62 -4.99
CA ALA A 345 -11.49 22.52 -4.05
C ALA A 345 -9.98 22.25 -3.84
N SER A 346 -9.33 21.50 -4.74
CA SER A 346 -7.91 21.16 -4.63
C SER A 346 -6.97 22.23 -5.22
N SER A 347 -5.74 22.28 -4.72
CA SER A 347 -4.69 23.20 -5.18
C SER A 347 -3.49 22.46 -5.76
N TYR A 348 -3.05 22.88 -6.94
CA TYR A 348 -1.92 22.36 -7.68
C TYR A 348 -0.96 23.51 -7.98
N GLU A 349 0.14 23.63 -7.22
CA GLU A 349 1.21 24.60 -7.51
C GLU A 349 2.03 24.12 -8.73
N GLY A 350 2.26 22.81 -8.83
CA GLY A 350 2.91 22.14 -9.96
C GLY A 350 1.96 21.79 -11.11
N THR A 351 2.52 21.30 -12.21
CA THR A 351 1.73 20.85 -13.38
C THR A 351 0.95 19.58 -13.02
N VAL A 352 -0.31 19.50 -13.43
CA VAL A 352 -1.17 18.33 -13.21
C VAL A 352 -1.77 17.80 -14.52
N SER A 353 -1.81 16.49 -14.68
CA SER A 353 -2.35 15.85 -15.88
C SER A 353 -3.47 14.86 -15.57
N PHE A 354 -4.61 15.02 -16.22
CA PHE A 354 -5.79 14.14 -16.20
C PHE A 354 -6.03 13.50 -17.59
N SER A 355 -5.05 13.55 -18.50
CA SER A 355 -5.24 13.17 -19.89
C SER A 355 -5.35 11.66 -20.14
N GLY A 356 -6.10 11.30 -21.18
CA GLY A 356 -6.39 9.90 -21.55
C GLY A 356 -7.27 9.13 -20.56
N SER A 357 -7.89 9.80 -19.59
CA SER A 357 -8.71 9.18 -18.54
C SER A 357 -10.18 9.04 -18.95
N THR A 358 -10.89 8.05 -18.39
CA THR A 358 -12.29 7.74 -18.69
C THR A 358 -13.17 7.85 -17.44
N TYR A 359 -14.16 8.73 -17.49
CA TYR A 359 -15.13 9.00 -16.42
C TYR A 359 -16.50 8.42 -16.83
N LEU A 360 -16.88 7.30 -16.21
CA LEU A 360 -18.21 6.69 -16.34
C LEU A 360 -19.14 7.09 -15.18
N GLY A 361 -18.59 7.35 -13.99
CA GLY A 361 -19.29 8.03 -12.90
C GLY A 361 -19.31 9.55 -13.07
N ASP A 362 -19.92 10.25 -12.12
CA ASP A 362 -19.91 11.71 -12.08
C ASP A 362 -18.54 12.24 -11.65
N VAL A 363 -18.12 13.40 -12.19
CA VAL A 363 -16.79 13.96 -11.92
C VAL A 363 -16.85 15.44 -11.52
N ALA A 364 -16.24 15.74 -10.38
CA ALA A 364 -16.08 17.09 -9.85
C ALA A 364 -14.60 17.48 -9.89
N MET A 365 -14.28 18.55 -10.62
CA MET A 365 -12.95 19.18 -10.79
C MET A 365 -13.07 20.71 -10.66
N GLY A 366 -14.09 21.15 -9.91
CA GLY A 366 -14.47 22.55 -9.75
C GLY A 366 -13.88 23.16 -8.48
N GLN A 367 -13.89 24.49 -8.43
CA GLN A 367 -13.33 25.28 -7.32
C GLN A 367 -11.82 25.07 -7.09
N CYS A 368 -11.11 24.50 -8.07
CA CYS A 368 -9.70 24.17 -7.97
C CYS A 368 -8.79 25.36 -8.29
N ARG A 369 -7.55 25.30 -7.82
CA ARG A 369 -6.47 26.25 -8.13
C ARG A 369 -5.35 25.53 -8.86
N TYR A 370 -5.12 25.90 -10.12
CA TYR A 370 -4.02 25.40 -10.94
C TYR A 370 -3.05 26.56 -11.17
N GLU A 371 -1.90 26.58 -10.50
CA GLU A 371 -0.93 27.68 -10.67
C GLU A 371 -0.08 27.51 -11.92
N ALA A 372 0.41 26.29 -12.15
CA ALA A 372 1.08 25.89 -13.38
C ALA A 372 0.06 25.40 -14.44
N GLY A 373 0.49 24.51 -15.34
CA GLY A 373 -0.36 23.97 -16.41
C GLY A 373 -1.27 22.83 -15.93
N VAL A 374 -2.40 22.65 -16.60
CA VAL A 374 -3.28 21.49 -16.45
C VAL A 374 -3.68 20.90 -17.79
N ASP A 375 -3.61 19.57 -17.91
CA ASP A 375 -3.97 18.83 -19.11
C ASP A 375 -5.18 17.90 -18.86
N PHE A 376 -6.30 18.17 -19.52
CA PHE A 376 -7.51 17.34 -19.52
C PHE A 376 -7.71 16.61 -20.87
N SER A 377 -6.70 16.58 -21.74
CA SER A 377 -6.86 16.18 -23.14
C SER A 377 -7.05 14.68 -23.38
N GLY A 378 -7.71 14.33 -24.48
CA GLY A 378 -7.94 12.93 -24.87
C GLY A 378 -8.81 12.12 -23.92
N SER A 379 -9.48 12.76 -22.96
CA SER A 379 -10.27 12.11 -21.92
C SER A 379 -11.74 11.95 -22.34
N LEU A 380 -12.39 10.89 -21.84
CA LEU A 380 -13.78 10.54 -22.16
C LEU A 380 -14.68 10.76 -20.94
N TYR A 381 -15.65 11.66 -21.09
CA TYR A 381 -16.63 12.00 -20.06
C TYR A 381 -18.01 11.48 -20.47
N LEU A 382 -18.43 10.36 -19.89
CA LEU A 382 -19.74 9.77 -20.14
C LEU A 382 -20.84 10.35 -19.24
N GLY A 383 -20.48 10.80 -18.03
CA GLY A 383 -21.41 11.28 -17.01
C GLY A 383 -22.08 10.13 -16.26
N GLY A 384 -22.19 10.28 -14.94
CA GLY A 384 -22.82 9.30 -14.06
C GLY A 384 -24.35 9.40 -14.05
N PRO A 385 -25.01 8.69 -13.13
CA PRO A 385 -26.46 8.57 -13.10
C PRO A 385 -27.18 9.88 -12.76
N SER A 386 -26.51 10.85 -12.12
CA SER A 386 -27.11 12.18 -11.86
C SER A 386 -27.31 13.00 -13.13
N ARG A 387 -26.49 12.76 -14.16
CA ARG A 387 -26.38 13.57 -15.38
C ARG A 387 -25.95 15.01 -15.14
N GLU A 388 -25.31 15.28 -14.01
CA GLU A 388 -24.69 16.58 -13.78
C GLU A 388 -23.59 16.84 -14.84
N PRO A 389 -23.31 18.11 -15.17
CA PRO A 389 -22.19 18.44 -16.03
C PRO A 389 -20.87 17.92 -15.46
N ALA A 390 -19.88 17.65 -16.31
CA ALA A 390 -18.51 17.51 -15.84
C ALA A 390 -18.10 18.82 -15.14
N GLY A 391 -18.02 18.78 -13.80
CA GLY A 391 -18.09 19.97 -12.97
C GLY A 391 -16.71 20.61 -12.81
N MET A 392 -16.32 21.48 -13.75
CA MET A 392 -15.03 22.19 -13.78
C MET A 392 -15.20 23.70 -13.45
N ALA A 393 -16.38 24.09 -12.96
CA ALA A 393 -16.78 25.46 -12.68
C ALA A 393 -16.08 26.05 -11.45
N GLY A 394 -15.95 27.38 -11.40
CA GLY A 394 -15.35 28.14 -10.31
C GLY A 394 -13.84 27.94 -10.12
N SER A 395 -13.17 27.26 -11.05
CA SER A 395 -11.73 26.96 -10.99
C SER A 395 -10.86 28.13 -11.48
N SER A 396 -9.62 28.19 -11.03
CA SER A 396 -8.64 29.21 -11.43
C SER A 396 -7.42 28.59 -12.11
N TYR A 397 -7.07 29.13 -13.26
CA TYR A 397 -6.03 28.64 -14.16
C TYR A 397 -4.96 29.72 -14.37
N GLY A 398 -3.85 29.58 -13.64
CA GLY A 398 -2.66 30.43 -13.73
C GLY A 398 -1.84 30.16 -14.99
N GLY A 399 -1.57 28.88 -15.27
CA GLY A 399 -0.91 28.42 -16.49
C GLY A 399 -1.87 27.99 -17.60
N ALA A 400 -1.32 27.24 -18.57
CA ALA A 400 -2.09 26.76 -19.72
C ALA A 400 -3.04 25.62 -19.32
N ALA A 401 -4.31 25.71 -19.74
CA ALA A 401 -5.32 24.66 -19.54
C ALA A 401 -5.69 24.03 -20.89
N ASN A 402 -5.43 22.73 -21.05
CA ASN A 402 -5.68 22.00 -22.28
C ASN A 402 -6.93 21.11 -22.16
N PHE A 403 -7.90 21.31 -23.04
CA PHE A 403 -9.15 20.51 -23.11
C PHE A 403 -9.32 19.82 -24.48
N GLY A 404 -8.28 19.82 -25.32
CA GLY A 404 -8.35 19.32 -26.70
C GLY A 404 -8.54 17.81 -26.76
N GLN A 405 -9.12 17.31 -27.86
CA GLN A 405 -9.31 15.88 -28.15
C GLN A 405 -10.20 15.10 -27.17
N SER A 406 -10.73 15.74 -26.12
CA SER A 406 -11.65 15.12 -25.16
C SER A 406 -13.08 15.03 -25.70
N ILE A 407 -13.80 14.00 -25.26
CA ILE A 407 -15.15 13.67 -25.70
C ILE A 407 -16.12 13.81 -24.53
N TYR A 408 -17.18 14.58 -24.72
CA TYR A 408 -18.22 14.80 -23.72
C TYR A 408 -19.57 14.28 -24.21
N CYS A 409 -20.14 13.31 -23.50
CA CYS A 409 -21.47 12.75 -23.73
C CYS A 409 -22.54 13.50 -22.91
N GLY A 410 -22.46 14.82 -22.89
CA GLY A 410 -23.30 15.70 -22.09
C GLY A 410 -22.78 17.14 -22.12
N THR A 411 -23.01 17.86 -21.04
CA THR A 411 -22.43 19.20 -20.81
C THR A 411 -21.15 19.11 -19.97
N ALA A 412 -20.17 19.96 -20.26
CA ALA A 412 -19.09 20.30 -19.35
C ALA A 412 -19.32 21.72 -18.86
N ASP A 413 -19.28 21.95 -17.55
CA ASP A 413 -19.45 23.27 -16.98
C ASP A 413 -18.10 23.83 -16.55
N ILE A 414 -17.72 24.96 -17.15
CA ILE A 414 -16.53 25.76 -16.85
C ILE A 414 -16.92 27.20 -16.44
N GLY A 415 -18.19 27.41 -16.08
CA GLY A 415 -18.71 28.70 -15.63
C GLY A 415 -17.95 29.24 -14.42
N GLU A 416 -17.93 30.56 -14.29
CA GLU A 416 -17.27 31.29 -13.18
C GLU A 416 -15.74 31.06 -13.05
N SER A 417 -15.14 30.29 -13.95
CA SER A 417 -13.70 30.00 -13.96
C SER A 417 -12.85 31.16 -14.50
N LYS A 418 -11.63 31.29 -13.96
CA LYS A 418 -10.70 32.39 -14.27
C LYS A 418 -9.48 31.87 -15.02
N PHE A 419 -9.25 32.37 -16.24
CA PHE A 419 -8.10 31.99 -17.08
C PHE A 419 -7.11 33.16 -17.18
N MET A 420 -5.93 33.02 -16.58
CA MET A 420 -4.92 34.08 -16.51
C MET A 420 -3.93 34.04 -17.69
N ALA A 421 -3.64 32.86 -18.23
CA ALA A 421 -2.73 32.65 -19.37
C ALA A 421 -3.37 32.84 -20.77
N GLY A 422 -4.65 33.22 -20.83
CA GLY A 422 -5.43 33.33 -22.07
C GLY A 422 -6.51 32.27 -22.21
N ALA A 423 -7.36 32.39 -23.23
CA ALA A 423 -8.49 31.48 -23.45
C ALA A 423 -8.00 30.07 -23.88
N PRO A 424 -8.63 28.99 -23.37
CA PRO A 424 -8.22 27.63 -23.68
C PRO A 424 -8.45 27.25 -25.16
N PRO A 425 -7.60 26.39 -25.75
CA PRO A 425 -7.79 25.89 -27.11
C PRO A 425 -9.00 24.96 -27.19
N SER A 426 -10.07 25.41 -27.85
CA SER A 426 -11.35 24.70 -27.95
C SER A 426 -11.39 23.69 -29.10
N THR A 427 -10.85 22.49 -28.88
CA THR A 427 -10.89 21.35 -29.84
C THR A 427 -11.44 20.06 -29.24
N GLY A 428 -12.45 20.17 -28.37
CA GLY A 428 -13.24 19.03 -27.87
C GLY A 428 -14.34 18.60 -28.84
N VAL A 429 -14.70 17.31 -28.82
CA VAL A 429 -15.78 16.75 -29.66
C VAL A 429 -17.02 16.47 -28.80
N PHE A 430 -18.12 17.13 -29.13
CA PHE A 430 -19.39 17.01 -28.41
C PHE A 430 -20.38 16.14 -29.19
N LEU A 431 -20.93 15.11 -28.55
CA LEU A 431 -21.81 14.13 -29.21
C LEU A 431 -23.32 14.43 -29.08
N THR A 432 -23.68 15.40 -28.23
CA THR A 432 -25.02 15.98 -28.07
C THR A 432 -24.92 17.50 -28.16
N PRO A 433 -25.94 18.23 -28.62
CA PRO A 433 -25.87 19.70 -28.74
C PRO A 433 -25.72 20.35 -27.35
N PRO A 434 -24.55 20.92 -26.99
CA PRO A 434 -24.35 21.48 -25.66
C PRO A 434 -24.53 22.99 -25.67
N SER A 435 -25.20 23.50 -24.64
CA SER A 435 -25.00 24.88 -24.21
C SER A 435 -23.62 24.97 -23.55
N ILE A 436 -22.57 25.19 -24.34
CA ILE A 436 -21.28 25.62 -23.78
C ILE A 436 -21.47 27.07 -23.31
N THR A 437 -21.88 27.24 -22.06
CA THR A 437 -21.98 28.56 -21.43
C THR A 437 -20.59 29.02 -21.00
N ILE A 438 -19.74 29.39 -21.97
CA ILE A 438 -18.50 30.14 -21.71
C ILE A 438 -18.91 31.55 -21.24
N SER A 439 -19.10 31.70 -19.93
CA SER A 439 -19.27 32.98 -19.27
C SER A 439 -17.90 33.54 -18.86
N VAL A 440 -17.10 34.00 -19.84
CA VAL A 440 -15.86 34.74 -19.52
C VAL A 440 -16.23 36.09 -18.92
N THR A 441 -16.24 36.17 -17.60
CA THR A 441 -16.17 37.43 -16.87
C THR A 441 -14.75 37.99 -16.99
N ALA A 442 -14.49 38.69 -18.09
CA ALA A 442 -13.25 39.44 -18.26
C ALA A 442 -13.11 40.44 -17.08
N PRO A 443 -11.95 40.49 -16.39
CA PRO A 443 -11.72 41.50 -15.37
C PRO A 443 -11.79 42.90 -16.01
N ALA A 444 -12.41 43.84 -15.31
CA ALA A 444 -12.61 45.20 -15.82
C ALA A 444 -11.27 45.85 -16.22
N ALA A 445 -11.29 46.60 -17.32
CA ALA A 445 -10.09 47.07 -18.02
C ALA A 445 -9.15 47.89 -17.12
N GLY A 446 -7.85 47.59 -17.18
CA GLY A 446 -6.85 48.24 -16.31
C GLY A 446 -5.37 48.04 -16.65
N THR A 447 -5.01 47.70 -17.90
CA THR A 447 -3.57 47.62 -18.26
C THR A 447 -3.31 48.05 -19.71
N ILE A 448 -2.40 49.00 -19.87
CA ILE A 448 -1.97 49.56 -21.15
C ILE A 448 -0.90 48.64 -21.75
N PHE A 449 -1.08 48.21 -23.00
CA PHE A 449 0.02 47.65 -23.80
C PHE A 449 0.17 48.39 -25.12
N GLY A 450 1.37 48.95 -25.32
CA GLY A 450 1.74 49.64 -26.55
C GLY A 450 1.92 48.69 -27.72
N TRP A 451 1.58 49.17 -28.92
CA TRP A 451 1.82 48.45 -30.16
C TRP A 451 3.32 48.28 -30.43
N TRP A 452 3.74 47.06 -30.78
CA TRP A 452 4.87 46.85 -31.68
C TRP A 452 4.43 46.02 -32.88
N ALA A 453 4.69 46.54 -34.07
CA ALA A 453 4.23 45.97 -35.33
C ALA A 453 5.31 45.11 -35.97
N ALA A 454 4.91 43.97 -36.54
CA ALA A 454 5.67 43.27 -37.57
C ALA A 454 4.71 42.89 -38.71
N SER A 455 4.79 43.63 -39.81
CA SER A 455 4.12 43.30 -41.08
C SER A 455 5.02 42.37 -41.91
N PRO A 456 4.46 41.59 -42.85
CA PRO A 456 4.63 42.06 -44.23
C PRO A 456 3.35 42.10 -45.08
N ARG A 457 3.24 43.20 -45.84
CA ARG A 457 2.55 43.34 -47.15
C ARG A 457 2.89 42.18 -48.10
N ALA A 458 2.18 41.86 -49.19
CA ALA A 458 0.85 42.09 -49.77
C ALA A 458 0.82 41.24 -51.09
N ARG A 459 -0.21 41.09 -51.93
CA ARG A 459 -1.47 41.79 -52.29
C ARG A 459 -2.47 40.68 -52.70
N GLY A 460 -3.77 40.86 -52.96
CA GLY A 460 -4.67 42.02 -53.00
C GLY A 460 -5.73 41.79 -54.09
N HIS A 461 -7.02 42.02 -53.80
CA HIS A 461 -8.06 42.53 -54.72
C HIS A 461 -9.44 42.42 -54.04
N SER A 462 -10.14 43.55 -54.01
CA SER A 462 -11.43 43.74 -53.38
C SER A 462 -12.58 43.51 -54.37
N ALA A 463 -13.63 42.82 -53.91
CA ALA A 463 -14.96 42.86 -54.52
C ALA A 463 -16.04 42.55 -53.48
N CYS A 464 -16.55 43.59 -52.81
CA CYS A 464 -17.73 43.46 -51.95
C CYS A 464 -18.99 43.57 -52.82
N ARG A 465 -19.83 42.52 -52.86
CA ARG A 465 -21.21 42.61 -53.34
C ARG A 465 -22.18 41.94 -52.36
N ARG A 466 -23.29 42.64 -52.14
CA ARG A 466 -24.38 42.36 -51.19
C ARG A 466 -25.42 41.40 -51.78
N LEU A 467 -26.18 40.75 -50.88
CA LEU A 467 -27.56 40.22 -51.06
C LEU A 467 -27.67 39.00 -52.01
N ARG A 468 -28.36 37.90 -51.71
CA ARG A 468 -29.60 37.65 -50.94
C ARG A 468 -29.74 36.14 -50.67
N ARG A 469 -30.65 35.76 -49.75
CA ARG A 469 -31.17 34.39 -49.59
C ARG A 469 -31.67 33.81 -50.92
N TRP A 470 -31.72 32.49 -51.03
CA TRP A 470 -32.96 31.72 -51.26
C TRP A 470 -32.75 30.29 -50.77
N ALA A 471 -33.82 29.63 -50.32
CA ALA A 471 -33.82 28.23 -49.93
C ALA A 471 -34.60 27.44 -50.98
N CYS A 472 -34.07 26.30 -51.42
CA CYS A 472 -34.83 25.30 -52.18
C CYS A 472 -34.45 23.89 -51.71
N THR A 473 -35.45 23.20 -51.17
CA THR A 473 -35.48 21.74 -51.00
C THR A 473 -35.75 21.06 -52.34
N CYS A 474 -35.06 19.95 -52.66
CA CYS A 474 -35.66 18.80 -53.37
C CYS A 474 -34.70 17.59 -53.46
N ALA A 475 -35.08 16.52 -52.75
CA ALA A 475 -35.22 15.11 -53.17
C ALA A 475 -34.19 14.39 -54.10
N PRO A 476 -34.10 13.03 -54.02
CA PRO A 476 -32.88 12.30 -54.40
C PRO A 476 -32.97 11.51 -55.72
N SER A 477 -31.81 11.06 -56.21
CA SER A 477 -31.71 10.01 -57.25
C SER A 477 -30.74 8.88 -56.84
N LYS A 478 -31.06 7.66 -57.29
CA LYS A 478 -30.31 6.40 -57.04
C LYS A 478 -29.72 5.87 -58.35
N ARG A 479 -28.82 4.86 -58.23
CA ARG A 479 -28.24 3.98 -59.29
C ARG A 479 -26.98 4.58 -59.98
N LEU A 480 -25.96 3.81 -60.41
CA LEU A 480 -25.67 2.37 -60.30
C LEU A 480 -24.14 2.11 -60.32
N TRP A 481 -23.74 1.00 -59.67
CA TRP A 481 -22.52 0.17 -59.82
C TRP A 481 -21.98 -0.03 -61.27
N ARG A 482 -20.72 -0.41 -61.62
CA ARG A 482 -19.48 -0.96 -61.00
C ARG A 482 -18.19 -0.44 -61.76
N PRO A 483 -17.03 -1.14 -61.87
CA PRO A 483 -15.90 -1.17 -60.91
C PRO A 483 -14.52 -0.79 -61.53
N CYS A 484 -13.47 -0.66 -60.70
CA CYS A 484 -12.10 -0.91 -61.15
C CYS A 484 -11.21 -1.44 -60.01
N THR A 485 -10.21 -2.25 -60.33
CA THR A 485 -9.43 -3.10 -59.39
C THR A 485 -7.95 -2.78 -59.40
N MET A 486 -7.31 -2.63 -58.23
CA MET A 486 -6.21 -3.51 -57.76
C MET A 486 -5.65 -3.18 -56.35
N CYS A 487 -5.28 -4.24 -55.65
CA CYS A 487 -4.37 -4.45 -54.49
C CYS A 487 -3.96 -3.25 -53.57
N ARG A 488 -4.25 -3.22 -52.24
CA ARG A 488 -3.91 -4.12 -51.09
C ARG A 488 -2.45 -4.03 -50.58
N PRO A 489 -2.16 -4.30 -49.28
CA PRO A 489 -3.00 -4.17 -48.06
C PRO A 489 -2.24 -3.67 -46.78
N ALA A 490 -2.98 -3.26 -45.74
CA ALA A 490 -2.55 -3.33 -44.34
C ALA A 490 -3.72 -3.82 -43.45
N ARG A 491 -3.42 -4.58 -42.39
CA ARG A 491 -4.41 -5.43 -41.68
C ARG A 491 -5.17 -4.68 -40.58
N MET A 492 -6.50 -4.67 -40.65
CA MET A 492 -7.35 -4.57 -39.45
C MET A 492 -7.34 -5.91 -38.68
N ARG A 493 -7.47 -5.85 -37.36
CA ARG A 493 -8.02 -6.94 -36.55
C ARG A 493 -9.38 -6.50 -35.99
N THR A 494 -10.36 -7.37 -36.15
CA THR A 494 -11.78 -7.13 -35.85
C THR A 494 -12.05 -7.20 -34.35
N VAL A 495 -12.81 -6.25 -33.80
CA VAL A 495 -13.47 -6.41 -32.50
C VAL A 495 -14.76 -7.21 -32.72
N VAL A 496 -14.93 -8.31 -31.99
CA VAL A 496 -16.14 -9.14 -32.04
C VAL A 496 -17.16 -8.58 -31.06
N CYS A 497 -18.23 -7.95 -31.56
CA CYS A 497 -19.39 -7.62 -30.74
C CYS A 497 -20.19 -8.89 -30.44
N ILE A 498 -20.28 -9.29 -29.17
CA ILE A 498 -21.28 -10.25 -28.69
C ILE A 498 -22.40 -9.46 -28.00
N SER A 499 -23.52 -9.28 -28.69
CA SER A 499 -24.71 -8.63 -28.14
C SER A 499 -25.51 -9.62 -27.28
N GLY A 500 -25.25 -9.63 -25.97
CA GLY A 500 -26.01 -10.42 -24.99
C GLY A 500 -27.21 -9.65 -24.43
N CYS A 501 -28.39 -9.80 -25.03
CA CYS A 501 -29.63 -9.37 -24.37
C CYS A 501 -29.96 -10.27 -23.17
N LEU A 502 -30.07 -9.71 -21.97
CA LEU A 502 -30.66 -10.39 -20.81
C LEU A 502 -31.76 -9.53 -20.17
N ARG A 503 -32.94 -10.14 -20.03
CA ARG A 503 -34.16 -9.50 -19.52
C ARG A 503 -34.15 -9.44 -18.00
N ARG A 504 -34.78 -8.41 -17.42
CA ARG A 504 -35.13 -8.36 -15.98
C ARG A 504 -36.19 -9.41 -15.64
N ALA A 505 -36.03 -10.07 -14.49
CA ALA A 505 -37.11 -10.63 -13.66
C ALA A 505 -36.66 -10.60 -12.17
N PRO A 506 -37.57 -10.51 -11.17
CA PRO A 506 -37.21 -10.05 -9.82
C PRO A 506 -37.27 -11.12 -8.70
N PHE A 507 -36.57 -10.81 -7.60
CA PHE A 507 -36.79 -11.20 -6.18
C PHE A 507 -37.06 -12.67 -5.78
N LEU A 508 -36.26 -13.19 -4.81
CA LEU A 508 -36.77 -13.77 -3.54
C LEU A 508 -35.61 -14.03 -2.53
N ARG A 509 -35.97 -14.13 -1.23
CA ARG A 509 -35.05 -14.40 -0.09
C ARG A 509 -34.86 -15.92 0.13
N GLY A 510 -33.72 -16.37 0.67
CA GLY A 510 -33.60 -17.74 1.23
C GLY A 510 -32.20 -18.09 1.74
N GLY A 511 -32.09 -18.56 2.99
CA GLY A 511 -30.82 -18.79 3.71
C GLY A 511 -30.03 -20.07 3.39
N CYS A 512 -28.87 -20.16 4.06
CA CYS A 512 -28.11 -21.36 4.45
C CYS A 512 -27.41 -22.24 3.37
N GLY A 513 -26.12 -21.95 3.17
CA GLY A 513 -24.99 -22.86 3.45
C GLY A 513 -24.93 -24.28 2.85
N HIS A 514 -23.91 -24.51 2.01
CA HIS A 514 -23.01 -25.67 2.19
C HIS A 514 -21.65 -25.44 1.49
N TYR A 515 -20.66 -26.23 1.92
CA TYR A 515 -19.29 -26.30 1.40
C TYR A 515 -19.21 -26.51 -0.12
N GLU A 516 -18.30 -25.82 -0.80
CA GLU A 516 -17.69 -26.32 -2.03
C GLU A 516 -16.18 -26.02 -2.11
N ARG A 517 -15.41 -27.00 -2.58
CA ARG A 517 -13.97 -26.90 -2.81
C ARG A 517 -13.73 -26.31 -4.19
N LEU A 518 -12.89 -25.29 -4.31
CA LEU A 518 -12.37 -24.86 -5.62
C LEU A 518 -10.86 -25.06 -5.70
N PHE A 519 -10.44 -25.59 -6.85
CA PHE A 519 -9.08 -26.03 -7.13
C PHE A 519 -8.14 -24.86 -7.40
N PHE A 520 -6.88 -25.00 -6.98
CA PHE A 520 -5.79 -24.14 -7.41
C PHE A 520 -5.41 -24.44 -8.87
N SER A 521 -5.41 -23.43 -9.73
CA SER A 521 -4.69 -23.43 -11.00
C SER A 521 -3.55 -22.40 -10.94
N GLY A 522 -2.39 -22.83 -10.43
CA GLY A 522 -1.20 -21.99 -10.37
C GLY A 522 -0.47 -21.91 -11.71
N CYS A 523 -0.22 -20.70 -12.20
CA CYS A 523 0.67 -20.48 -13.34
C CYS A 523 2.14 -20.53 -12.87
N CYS A 524 2.86 -21.61 -13.20
CA CYS A 524 4.31 -21.67 -13.00
C CYS A 524 5.04 -20.98 -14.18
N PRO A 525 6.04 -20.11 -13.92
CA PRO A 525 6.95 -19.62 -14.96
C PRO A 525 7.99 -20.68 -15.36
N HIS A 526 8.48 -20.59 -16.59
CA HIS A 526 9.45 -21.52 -17.19
C HIS A 526 10.74 -21.70 -16.37
N ARG A 527 11.18 -22.97 -16.22
CA ARG A 527 12.60 -23.31 -16.04
C ARG A 527 13.21 -23.76 -17.39
N PRO A 528 14.47 -23.39 -17.70
CA PRO A 528 15.17 -23.91 -18.87
C PRO A 528 15.63 -25.36 -18.64
N SER A 529 15.66 -26.13 -19.72
CA SER A 529 16.03 -27.54 -19.76
C SER A 529 17.54 -27.77 -19.53
N ARG A 530 17.90 -28.66 -18.58
CA ARG A 530 19.23 -29.29 -18.58
C ARG A 530 19.24 -30.49 -19.53
N GLN A 531 20.20 -30.52 -20.45
CA GLN A 531 20.50 -31.72 -21.23
C GLN A 531 21.06 -32.83 -20.33
N VAL A 532 20.63 -34.06 -20.59
CA VAL A 532 21.27 -35.26 -20.07
C VAL A 532 22.28 -35.73 -21.12
N LEU A 533 23.55 -35.83 -20.73
CA LEU A 533 24.54 -36.63 -21.45
C LEU A 533 24.87 -37.84 -20.60
N GLY A 534 24.69 -39.03 -21.18
CA GLY A 534 25.03 -40.30 -20.57
C GLY A 534 26.43 -40.78 -20.98
N GLY A 535 27.00 -41.63 -20.13
CA GLY A 535 28.33 -42.20 -20.24
C GLY A 535 28.96 -42.22 -18.83
N GLY A 536 29.39 -43.34 -18.28
CA GLY A 536 29.52 -44.68 -18.83
C GLY A 536 30.90 -45.22 -18.45
N TRP A 537 30.90 -46.31 -17.66
CA TRP A 537 32.00 -46.81 -16.83
C TRP A 537 32.16 -46.07 -15.49
#